data_AF-A0A6B3EQE0-F1
#
_entry.id   AF-A0A6B3EQE0-F1
#
_cell.length_a   1.000
_cell.length_b   1.000
_cell.length_c   1.000
_cell.angle_alpha   90.00
_cell.angle_beta   90.00
_cell.angle_gamma   90.00
#
_symmetry.space_group_name_H-M   'P 1'
#
loop_
_entity.id
_entity.type
_entity.pdbx_description
1 polymer ?
#
loop_
_entity_poly.entity_id
_entity_poly.type
_entity_poly.pdbx_seq_one_letter_code
_entity_poly.pdbx_strand_id
1 'polypeptide(L)' 'VGLAGIRDAYEKGRGSFKTRATVTVENVTARRKGLVVTELPFTVGPEKVIAKIKDLVGSKKLQGIADV' A
#
# COMPACT_ATOMS: atom_id res chain seq x y z
N VAL A 1 -11.54 6.13 4.04
CA VAL A 1 -10.87 5.63 5.27
C VAL A 1 -11.89 5.73 6.39
N GLY A 2 -12.05 4.70 7.24
CA GLY A 2 -13.15 4.67 8.22
C GLY A 2 -12.79 5.36 9.53
N LEU A 3 -13.74 6.13 10.11
CA LEU A 3 -13.58 6.85 11.38
C LEU A 3 -13.94 6.02 12.62
N ALA A 4 -14.64 4.89 12.44
CA ALA A 4 -15.14 4.07 13.54
C ALA A 4 -14.03 3.59 14.48
N GLY A 5 -12.92 3.09 13.94
CA GLY A 5 -11.79 2.62 14.75
C GLY A 5 -11.06 3.73 15.50
N ILE A 6 -11.12 4.96 15.00
CA ILE A 6 -10.59 6.15 15.68
C ILE A 6 -11.47 6.47 16.90
N ARG A 7 -12.79 6.44 16.72
CA ARG A 7 -13.75 6.69 17.79
C ARG A 7 -13.64 5.66 18.92
N ASP A 8 -13.59 4.37 18.58
CA ASP A 8 -13.39 3.30 19.57
C ASP A 8 -12.05 3.45 20.33
N ALA A 9 -10.98 3.87 19.65
CA ALA A 9 -9.69 4.11 20.29
C ALA A 9 -9.76 5.22 21.34
N TYR A 10 -10.47 6.31 21.04
CA TYR A 10 -10.67 7.39 22.01
C TYR A 10 -11.61 7.01 23.16
N GLU A 11 -12.68 6.25 22.89
CA GLU A 11 -13.67 5.88 23.90
C GLU A 11 -13.21 4.74 24.82
N LYS A 12 -12.51 3.73 24.29
CA LYS A 12 -12.17 2.47 24.99
C LYS A 12 -10.68 2.23 25.17
N GLY A 13 -9.83 3.13 24.66
CA GLY A 13 -8.37 2.97 24.65
C GLY A 13 -7.85 1.89 23.69
N ARG A 14 -8.73 1.26 22.92
CA ARG A 14 -8.38 0.22 21.93
C ARG A 14 -9.18 0.44 20.66
N GLY A 15 -8.50 0.57 19.53
CA GLY A 15 -9.13 0.71 18.22
C GLY A 15 -8.18 0.32 17.09
N SER A 16 -8.75 0.02 15.92
CA SER A 16 -7.99 -0.36 14.73
C SER A 16 -7.90 0.80 13.76
N PHE A 17 -6.66 1.22 13.47
CA PHE A 17 -6.39 2.28 12.51
C PHE A 17 -6.04 1.67 11.15
N LYS A 18 -6.92 1.88 10.16
CA LYS A 18 -6.64 1.47 8.78
C LYS A 18 -5.79 2.53 8.09
N THR A 19 -4.50 2.29 7.95
CA THR A 19 -3.57 3.14 7.21
C THR A 19 -3.46 2.72 5.74
N ARG A 20 -3.24 3.67 4.83
CA ARG A 20 -3.10 3.42 3.40
C ARG A 20 -1.99 4.32 2.82
N ALA A 21 -1.22 3.77 1.89
CA ALA A 21 -0.26 4.51 1.09
C ALA A 21 -0.96 5.41 0.06
N THR A 22 -0.40 6.58 -0.23
CA THR A 22 -0.87 7.43 -1.31
C THR A 22 -0.27 6.94 -2.63
N VAL A 23 -1.12 6.68 -3.62
CA VAL A 23 -0.72 6.10 -4.91
C VAL A 23 -1.36 6.89 -6.05
N THR A 24 -0.55 7.25 -7.04
CA THR A 24 -0.98 7.83 -8.31
C THR A 24 -0.79 6.84 -9.45
N VAL A 25 -1.65 6.92 -10.47
CA VAL A 25 -1.53 6.09 -11.68
C VAL A 25 -0.97 6.97 -12.78
N GLU A 26 0.20 6.60 -13.29
CA GLU A 26 0.90 7.39 -14.30
C GLU A 26 1.21 6.54 -15.54
N ASN A 27 1.24 7.19 -16.71
CA ASN A 27 1.67 6.54 -17.93
C ASN A 27 3.20 6.64 -18.02
N VAL A 28 3.90 5.58 -17.58
CA VAL A 28 5.36 5.48 -17.71
C VAL A 28 5.78 5.52 -19.17
N THR A 29 4.98 4.91 -20.05
CA THR A 29 5.09 5.05 -21.51
C THR A 29 3.70 5.06 -22.13
N ALA A 30 3.58 5.41 -23.42
CA ALA A 30 2.31 5.39 -24.14
C ALA A 30 1.55 4.05 -24.09
N ARG A 31 2.23 2.94 -23.79
CA ARG A 31 1.64 1.59 -23.67
C ARG A 31 1.74 0.97 -22.28
N ARG A 32 2.40 1.63 -21.31
CA ARG A 32 2.58 1.09 -19.95
C ARG A 32 2.10 2.08 -18.90
N LYS A 33 1.23 1.59 -18.01
CA LYS A 33 0.81 2.28 -16.79
C LYS A 33 1.68 1.80 -15.63
N GLY A 34 2.12 2.74 -14.80
CA GLY A 34 2.80 2.50 -13.55
C GLY A 34 1.95 3.00 -12.38
N LEU A 35 2.12 2.36 -11.23
CA LEU A 35 1.61 2.85 -9.95
C LEU A 35 2.77 3.53 -9.23
N VAL A 36 2.67 4.83 -9.01
CA VAL A 36 3.68 5.61 -8.29
C VAL A 36 3.20 5.79 -6.85
N VAL A 37 3.97 5.26 -5.90
CA VAL A 37 3.66 5.36 -4.48
C VAL A 37 4.44 6.56 -3.92
N THR A 38 3.72 7.60 -3.49
CA THR A 38 4.35 8.85 -3.02
C THR A 38 4.52 8.89 -1.50
N GLU A 39 3.65 8.19 -0.77
CA GLU A 39 3.65 8.21 0.70
C GLU A 39 3.36 6.82 1.25
N LEU A 40 4.03 6.46 2.35
CA LEU A 40 3.87 5.17 3.02
C LEU A 40 3.28 5.34 4.43
N PRO A 41 2.54 4.35 4.92
CA PRO A 41 2.09 4.30 6.31
C PRO A 41 3.24 4.38 7.31
N PHE A 42 2.95 4.91 8.49
CA PHE A 42 3.89 4.93 9.60
C PHE A 42 4.39 3.50 9.91
N THR A 43 5.69 3.36 10.21
CA THR A 43 6.43 2.10 10.43
C THR A 43 6.67 1.20 9.21
N VAL A 44 6.16 1.56 8.02
CA VAL A 44 6.34 0.78 6.79
C VAL A 44 7.48 1.39 5.97
N GLY A 45 8.63 0.71 5.97
CA GLY A 45 9.77 1.09 5.13
C GLY A 45 9.59 0.63 3.66
N PRO A 46 10.05 1.41 2.67
CA PRO A 46 9.97 1.06 1.25
C PRO A 46 10.54 -0.32 0.93
N GLU A 47 11.66 -0.68 1.57
CA GLU A 47 12.36 -1.95 1.38
C GLU A 47 11.48 -3.16 1.71
N LYS A 48 10.68 -3.08 2.79
CA LYS A 48 9.75 -4.14 3.17
C LYS A 48 8.60 -4.27 2.18
N VAL A 49 8.13 -3.15 1.63
CA VAL A 49 7.08 -3.14 0.60
C VAL A 49 7.58 -3.81 -0.67
N ILE A 50 8.76 -3.41 -1.16
CA ILE A 50 9.37 -3.99 -2.37
C ILE A 50 9.59 -5.50 -2.18
N ALA A 51 10.18 -5.91 -1.06
CA ALA A 51 10.38 -7.34 -0.76
C ALA A 51 9.07 -8.12 -0.76
N LYS A 52 8.01 -7.56 -0.16
CA LYS A 52 6.71 -8.24 -0.11
C LYS A 52 6.02 -8.31 -1.47
N ILE A 53 6.13 -7.27 -2.30
CA ILE A 53 5.59 -7.31 -3.67
C ILE A 53 6.32 -8.39 -4.48
N LYS A 54 7.66 -8.47 -4.41
CA LYS A 54 8.44 -9.51 -5.10
C LYS A 54 8.02 -10.92 -4.71
N ASP A 55 7.83 -11.17 -3.41
CA ASP A 55 7.30 -12.44 -2.89
C ASP A 55 5.90 -12.77 -3.44
N LEU A 56 5.00 -11.80 -3.49
CA LEU A 56 3.64 -11.98 -4.00
C LEU A 56 3.58 -12.19 -5.52
N VAL A 57 4.49 -11.56 -6.27
CA VAL A 57 4.65 -11.77 -7.72
C VAL A 57 5.22 -13.16 -7.99
N GLY A 58 6.28 -13.56 -7.27
CA GLY A 58 6.88 -14.90 -7.38
C GLY A 58 5.90 -16.03 -7.04
N SER A 59 5.07 -15.82 -6.01
CA SER A 59 4.01 -16.77 -5.62
C SER A 59 2.75 -16.69 -6.50
N LYS A 60 2.74 -15.88 -7.56
CA LYS A 60 1.61 -15.67 -8.49
C LYS A 60 0.32 -15.19 -7.84
N LYS A 61 0.37 -14.73 -6.59
CA LYS A 61 -0.75 -14.08 -5.89
C LYS A 61 -1.04 -12.69 -6.46
N LEU A 62 -0.03 -12.06 -7.05
CA LEU A 62 -0.14 -10.74 -7.65
C LEU A 62 0.33 -10.80 -9.10
N GLN A 63 -0.58 -10.57 -10.03
CA GLN A 63 -0.38 -10.72 -11.47
C GLN A 63 -0.44 -9.37 -12.18
N GLY A 64 0.22 -9.25 -13.33
CA GLY A 64 0.22 -8.01 -14.13
C GLY A 64 1.27 -6.98 -13.71
N ILE A 65 2.16 -7.31 -12.77
CA ILE A 65 3.36 -6.51 -12.49
C ILE A 65 4.49 -7.00 -13.40
N ALA A 66 4.99 -6.09 -14.24
CA ALA A 66 6.15 -6.35 -15.08
C ALA A 66 7.48 -6.06 -14.37
N ASP A 67 7.50 -5.05 -13.50
CA ASP A 67 8.69 -4.61 -12.76
C ASP A 67 8.29 -3.83 -11.49
N VAL A 68 9.18 -3.77 -10.50
CA VAL A 68 8.99 -3.11 -9.19
C VAL A 68 10.21 -2.28 -8.82
#